data_AF-A0A2E9K2L7-F1
#
_entry.id   AF-A0A2E9K2L7-F1
#
_cell.length_a   1.000
_cell.length_b   1.000
_cell.length_c   1.000
_cell.angle_alpha   90.00
_cell.angle_beta   90.00
_cell.angle_gamma   90.00
#
_symmetry.space_group_name_H-M   'P 1'
#
loop_
_entity.id
_entity.type
_entity.pdbx_description
1 polymer ?
#
loop_
_entity_poly.entity_id
_entity_poly.type
_entity_poly.pdbx_seq_one_letter_code
_entity_poly.pdbx_strand_id
1 'polypeptide(L)'
;MDSSKFIKTSVLALAVSTALLSSAANAIAISVENDASVLTDALIIPNSGLTVTSSSLTGVSGQSGTFTNSDGTYGLAGEGGLVFSTGNVADYESGPNTRNNFSTGWGTSASSAQNAILSEITGQSVHRDPVELNITFDVDSNVDTISFVAAFGSEEYPEYVSSSFVDGFALLLNDENVAGAQLSGAVAGDPLYPITINHPDFANISGTELDGMLAPNGIPLLRFDIPVTPGSTGNTFTMLLADASDSAYDTTIYLSSFGNFESESGSSEFTPLMPDPSNPTDANGGFVFVLPEVEANETIWIDPDVSTGYTYTATGGGLFASVTAPTLLSVNDGDGYEVVFINEFGLEETVALLAGQTFTFDFPVSSFTIQGIDENLMLDPTDPTAFVTGVSFSAGGSYGVVQTPVTTTVGGGINVPEPATLAMLAMSLFGFRQFRRK
;
A
#
# COMPACT_ATOMS: atom_id res chain seq x y z
N MET A 1 -39.90 -65.37 -23.55
CA MET A 1 -39.74 -64.69 -24.85
C MET A 1 -40.70 -63.52 -24.81
N ASP A 2 -40.32 -62.26 -24.77
CA ASP A 2 -39.05 -61.67 -25.15
C ASP A 2 -38.99 -60.21 -24.63
N SER A 3 -37.79 -59.82 -24.21
CA SER A 3 -37.20 -58.48 -24.19
C SER A 3 -37.84 -57.31 -23.43
N SER A 4 -37.21 -57.02 -22.29
CA SER A 4 -37.16 -55.71 -21.63
C SER A 4 -36.54 -54.64 -22.55
N LYS A 5 -37.14 -53.45 -22.63
CA LYS A 5 -36.42 -52.22 -22.99
C LYS A 5 -36.91 -51.06 -22.13
N PHE A 6 -36.23 -50.86 -21.00
CA PHE A 6 -36.25 -49.58 -20.28
C PHE A 6 -35.50 -48.56 -21.15
N ILE A 7 -36.22 -47.56 -21.65
CA ILE A 7 -35.62 -46.38 -22.27
C ILE A 7 -35.17 -45.48 -21.12
N LYS A 8 -33.87 -45.45 -20.84
CA LYS A 8 -33.26 -44.41 -20.00
C LYS A 8 -33.19 -43.12 -20.82
N THR A 9 -34.12 -42.19 -20.61
CA THR A 9 -33.95 -40.80 -21.03
C THR A 9 -32.91 -40.16 -20.13
N SER A 10 -31.67 -40.11 -20.60
CA SER A 10 -30.62 -39.27 -20.03
C SER A 10 -30.97 -37.82 -20.32
N VAL A 11 -31.46 -37.09 -19.32
CA VAL A 11 -31.56 -35.64 -19.37
C VAL A 11 -30.14 -35.11 -19.22
N LEU A 12 -29.50 -34.77 -20.33
CA LEU A 12 -28.25 -34.02 -20.33
C LEU A 12 -28.61 -32.57 -19.96
N ALA A 13 -28.53 -32.24 -18.67
CA ALA A 13 -28.61 -30.86 -18.21
C ALA A 13 -27.36 -30.15 -18.73
N LEU A 14 -27.52 -29.39 -19.82
CA LEU A 14 -26.51 -28.48 -20.30
C LEU A 14 -26.46 -27.32 -19.30
N ALA A 15 -25.53 -27.38 -18.35
CA ALA A 15 -25.18 -26.23 -17.53
C ALA A 15 -24.59 -25.18 -18.48
N VAL A 16 -25.43 -24.23 -18.89
CA VAL A 16 -24.97 -23.00 -19.53
C VAL A 16 -24.40 -22.18 -18.38
N SER A 17 -23.09 -22.31 -18.15
CA SER A 17 -22.34 -21.33 -17.36
C SER A 17 -22.40 -20.03 -18.14
N THR A 18 -23.34 -19.16 -17.80
CA THR A 18 -23.22 -17.74 -18.13
C THR A 18 -22.00 -17.25 -17.37
N ALA A 19 -20.86 -17.16 -18.05
CA ALA A 19 -19.80 -16.28 -17.64
C ALA A 19 -20.42 -14.88 -17.61
N LEU A 20 -20.82 -14.44 -16.43
CA LEU A 20 -20.96 -13.02 -16.16
C LEU A 20 -19.55 -12.48 -16.44
N LEU A 21 -19.44 -11.72 -17.53
CA LEU A 21 -18.30 -10.84 -17.70
C LEU A 21 -18.39 -9.89 -16.51
N SER A 22 -17.60 -10.14 -15.47
CA SER A 22 -17.27 -9.09 -14.53
C SER A 22 -16.69 -7.97 -15.38
N SER A 23 -17.34 -6.81 -15.37
CA SER A 23 -16.60 -5.58 -15.61
C SER A 23 -15.39 -5.61 -14.68
N ALA A 24 -14.19 -5.32 -15.18
CA ALA A 24 -13.04 -5.09 -14.32
C ALA A 24 -13.50 -4.17 -13.18
N ALA A 25 -13.45 -4.68 -11.95
CA ALA A 25 -14.03 -4.02 -10.79
C ALA A 25 -13.01 -2.98 -10.31
N ASN A 26 -13.06 -1.78 -10.92
CA ASN A 26 -12.25 -0.60 -10.61
C ASN A 26 -10.80 -0.88 -10.20
N ALA A 27 -9.94 -0.82 -11.21
CA ALA A 27 -8.49 -0.77 -11.04
C ALA A 27 -8.06 0.70 -10.74
N ILE A 28 -6.78 1.13 -10.88
CA ILE A 28 -6.46 2.59 -10.83
C ILE A 28 -7.45 3.32 -11.73
N ALA A 29 -8.24 4.21 -11.14
CA ALA A 29 -9.25 4.99 -11.83
C ALA A 29 -8.96 6.47 -11.58
N ILE A 30 -8.83 7.25 -12.65
CA ILE A 30 -8.29 8.61 -12.58
C ILE A 30 -9.41 9.61 -12.85
N SER A 31 -9.54 10.57 -11.94
CA SER A 31 -10.37 11.76 -12.14
C SER A 31 -9.46 12.95 -12.40
N VAL A 32 -9.50 13.49 -13.63
CA VAL A 32 -8.77 14.72 -13.98
C VAL A 32 -9.21 15.84 -13.05
N GLU A 33 -8.25 16.46 -12.38
CA GLU A 33 -8.47 17.47 -11.34
C GLU A 33 -7.39 18.54 -11.43
N ASN A 34 -7.78 19.81 -11.31
CA ASN A 34 -6.93 20.98 -11.48
C ASN A 34 -7.03 21.96 -10.31
N ASP A 35 -7.86 21.66 -9.30
CA ASP A 35 -7.91 22.39 -8.05
C ASP A 35 -6.82 21.87 -7.10
N ALA A 36 -5.88 22.75 -6.77
CA ALA A 36 -4.76 22.43 -5.90
C ALA A 36 -5.20 21.98 -4.50
N SER A 37 -6.34 22.47 -3.99
CA SER A 37 -6.86 22.07 -2.69
C SER A 37 -7.36 20.63 -2.71
N VAL A 38 -8.11 20.24 -3.74
CA VAL A 38 -8.61 18.87 -3.91
C VAL A 38 -7.46 17.87 -4.08
N LEU A 39 -6.45 18.22 -4.88
CA LEU A 39 -5.25 17.37 -5.05
C LEU A 39 -4.48 17.21 -3.73
N THR A 40 -4.39 18.27 -2.94
CA THR A 40 -3.68 18.26 -1.65
C THR A 40 -4.45 17.44 -0.61
N ASP A 41 -5.77 17.58 -0.55
CA ASP A 41 -6.64 16.82 0.34
C ASP A 41 -6.60 15.32 0.02
N ALA A 42 -6.51 14.95 -1.27
CA ALA A 42 -6.36 13.56 -1.68
C ALA A 42 -5.00 12.94 -1.31
N LEU A 43 -3.95 13.76 -1.16
CA LEU A 43 -2.60 13.30 -0.86
C LEU A 43 -2.37 13.09 0.64
N ILE A 44 -2.97 13.91 1.51
CA ILE A 44 -2.63 13.99 2.93
C ILE A 44 -3.40 12.97 3.76
N ILE A 45 -2.67 12.24 4.61
CA ILE A 45 -3.27 11.37 5.62
C ILE A 45 -3.94 12.26 6.67
N PRO A 46 -5.25 12.08 6.93
CA PRO A 46 -5.92 12.80 8.00
C PRO A 46 -5.26 12.56 9.36
N ASN A 47 -5.18 13.62 10.17
CA ASN A 47 -4.62 13.56 11.52
C ASN A 47 -3.15 13.05 11.59
N SER A 48 -2.37 13.27 10.52
CA SER A 48 -0.96 12.89 10.46
C SER A 48 -0.01 13.89 11.13
N GLY A 49 -0.51 14.79 11.97
CA GLY A 49 0.26 15.87 12.59
C GLY A 49 0.76 16.95 11.62
N LEU A 50 0.14 17.06 10.44
CA LEU A 50 0.40 18.11 9.45
C LEU A 50 -0.83 19.01 9.29
N THR A 51 -0.60 20.32 9.20
CA THR A 51 -1.66 21.30 8.93
C THR A 51 -1.33 22.06 7.65
N VAL A 52 -2.08 21.82 6.57
CA VAL A 52 -1.95 22.61 5.33
C VAL A 52 -2.49 24.00 5.55
N THR A 53 -1.71 24.99 5.11
CA THR A 53 -2.06 26.41 5.18
C THR A 53 -2.36 27.00 3.79
N SER A 54 -1.76 26.46 2.73
CA SER A 54 -2.10 26.79 1.35
C SER A 54 -1.62 25.73 0.36
N SER A 55 -2.22 25.70 -0.83
CA SER A 55 -1.72 24.96 -1.97
C SER A 55 -1.91 25.74 -3.27
N SER A 56 -1.08 25.46 -4.28
CA SER A 56 -1.22 26.04 -5.63
C SER A 56 -0.66 25.11 -6.69
N LEU A 57 -1.36 24.99 -7.82
CA LEU A 57 -1.01 24.15 -8.96
C LEU A 57 -0.65 25.03 -10.16
N THR A 58 0.44 24.68 -10.85
CA THR A 58 0.81 25.21 -12.15
C THR A 58 0.93 24.05 -13.13
N GLY A 59 0.21 24.12 -14.25
CA GLY A 59 0.19 23.09 -15.27
C GLY A 59 -0.95 23.31 -16.26
N VAL A 60 -1.09 22.40 -17.21
CA VAL A 60 -2.19 22.36 -18.17
C VAL A 60 -3.25 21.38 -17.70
N SER A 61 -4.53 21.68 -17.99
CA SER A 61 -5.62 20.78 -17.63
C SER A 61 -5.49 19.44 -18.35
N GLY A 62 -5.44 18.37 -17.56
CA GLY A 62 -5.12 17.02 -18.04
C GLY A 62 -3.79 16.47 -17.53
N GLN A 63 -2.88 17.33 -17.02
CA GLN A 63 -1.61 16.89 -16.44
C GLN A 63 -1.72 16.44 -14.97
N SER A 64 -2.86 16.66 -14.34
CA SER A 64 -3.10 16.31 -12.94
C SER A 64 -4.47 15.68 -12.73
N GLY A 65 -4.55 14.84 -11.71
CA GLY A 65 -5.79 14.20 -11.27
C GLY A 65 -5.68 13.61 -9.88
N THR A 66 -6.81 13.15 -9.37
CA THR A 66 -6.87 12.21 -8.25
C THR A 66 -7.06 10.80 -8.79
N PHE A 67 -6.66 9.79 -8.02
CA PHE A 67 -6.91 8.40 -8.36
C PHE A 67 -7.40 7.60 -7.14
N THR A 68 -8.11 6.51 -7.40
CA THR A 68 -8.40 5.41 -6.45
C THR A 68 -7.78 4.12 -6.99
N ASN A 69 -7.42 3.14 -6.15
CA ASN A 69 -6.71 1.93 -6.60
C ASN A 69 -7.26 0.63 -5.97
N SER A 70 -8.52 0.30 -6.21
CA SER A 70 -9.15 -0.87 -5.57
C SER A 70 -8.52 -2.23 -5.94
N ASP A 71 -7.76 -2.31 -7.04
CA ASP A 71 -7.04 -3.53 -7.46
C ASP A 71 -5.62 -3.65 -6.88
N GLY A 72 -5.14 -2.65 -6.12
CA GLY A 72 -3.78 -2.67 -5.57
C GLY A 72 -2.69 -2.61 -6.64
N THR A 73 -2.97 -2.00 -7.80
CA THR A 73 -1.98 -1.86 -8.89
C THR A 73 -0.73 -1.16 -8.38
N TYR A 74 0.43 -1.71 -8.70
CA TYR A 74 1.75 -1.30 -8.19
C TYR A 74 1.92 -1.34 -6.66
N GLY A 75 0.94 -1.88 -5.93
CA GLY A 75 0.90 -1.83 -4.48
C GLY A 75 0.58 -0.44 -3.92
N LEU A 76 0.05 0.50 -4.71
CA LEU A 76 -0.42 1.78 -4.15
C LEU A 76 -1.67 1.55 -3.27
N ALA A 77 -1.83 2.37 -2.24
CA ALA A 77 -2.97 2.28 -1.33
C ALA A 77 -4.32 2.41 -2.07
N GLY A 78 -5.33 1.62 -1.65
CA GLY A 78 -6.64 1.55 -2.30
C GLY A 78 -7.42 2.88 -2.30
N GLU A 79 -7.31 3.66 -1.22
CA GLU A 79 -7.87 5.02 -1.10
C GLU A 79 -7.28 5.97 -2.15
N GLY A 80 -6.11 5.64 -2.69
CA GLY A 80 -5.44 6.33 -3.76
C GLY A 80 -4.75 7.62 -3.32
N GLY A 81 -4.79 8.64 -4.18
CA GLY A 81 -4.02 9.86 -3.98
C GLY A 81 -4.10 10.80 -5.17
N LEU A 82 -2.99 11.49 -5.48
CA LEU A 82 -2.87 12.32 -6.66
C LEU A 82 -1.99 11.67 -7.73
N VAL A 83 -2.23 12.04 -8.98
CA VAL A 83 -1.43 11.63 -10.13
C VAL A 83 -1.01 12.85 -10.93
N PHE A 84 0.24 12.87 -11.35
CA PHE A 84 0.76 13.80 -12.34
C PHE A 84 1.26 13.06 -13.56
N SER A 85 1.05 13.66 -14.72
CA SER A 85 1.65 13.23 -15.96
C SER A 85 2.15 14.45 -16.71
N THR A 86 3.30 14.31 -17.38
CA THR A 86 3.71 15.30 -18.39
C THR A 86 2.74 15.30 -19.59
N GLY A 87 2.01 14.21 -19.75
CA GLY A 87 0.94 13.94 -20.68
C GLY A 87 -0.48 14.18 -20.17
N ASN A 88 -1.39 13.31 -20.63
CA ASN A 88 -2.77 13.26 -20.14
C ASN A 88 -2.92 12.14 -19.11
N VAL A 89 -3.18 12.48 -17.85
CA VAL A 89 -3.29 11.50 -16.75
C VAL A 89 -4.35 10.43 -17.01
N ALA A 90 -5.41 10.74 -17.76
CA ALA A 90 -6.48 9.79 -18.05
C ALA A 90 -6.04 8.64 -18.98
N ASP A 91 -4.85 8.71 -19.56
CA ASP A 91 -4.28 7.64 -20.40
C ASP A 91 -3.58 6.55 -19.57
N TYR A 92 -3.44 6.73 -18.24
CA TYR A 92 -2.66 5.85 -17.36
C TYR A 92 -3.51 5.19 -16.26
N GLU A 93 -4.78 4.91 -16.53
CA GLU A 93 -5.57 4.07 -15.64
C GLU A 93 -4.99 2.65 -15.57
N SER A 94 -5.47 1.83 -14.66
CA SER A 94 -5.01 0.44 -14.67
C SER A 94 -5.54 -0.31 -15.88
N GLY A 95 -4.64 -1.01 -16.56
CA GLY A 95 -4.94 -1.61 -17.84
C GLY A 95 -3.73 -2.30 -18.44
N PRO A 96 -3.94 -3.12 -19.49
CA PRO A 96 -2.83 -3.59 -20.28
C PRO A 96 -2.26 -2.42 -21.09
N ASN A 97 -0.95 -2.32 -21.13
CA ASN A 97 -0.30 -1.50 -22.15
C ASN A 97 -0.65 -2.03 -23.55
N THR A 98 -1.38 -1.21 -24.31
CA THR A 98 -1.87 -1.56 -25.65
C THR A 98 -1.17 -0.80 -26.77
N ARG A 99 -0.26 0.12 -26.46
CA ARG A 99 0.45 0.95 -27.44
C ARG A 99 1.84 1.28 -26.91
N ASN A 100 2.83 1.17 -27.78
CA ASN A 100 4.23 1.42 -27.44
C ASN A 100 4.58 2.92 -27.25
N ASN A 101 3.59 3.82 -27.14
CA ASN A 101 3.81 5.28 -27.11
C ASN A 101 2.54 6.08 -26.79
N PHE A 102 1.93 5.90 -25.62
CA PHE A 102 0.99 6.91 -25.15
C PHE A 102 1.72 8.25 -25.02
N SER A 103 1.16 9.28 -25.65
CA SER A 103 1.74 10.61 -25.57
C SER A 103 0.73 11.70 -25.87
N THR A 104 0.79 12.76 -25.06
CA THR A 104 0.09 14.03 -25.22
C THR A 104 1.05 15.17 -24.91
N GLY A 105 1.66 15.76 -25.93
CA GLY A 105 2.41 17.01 -25.78
C GLY A 105 1.50 18.23 -25.64
N TRP A 106 1.63 18.97 -24.54
CA TRP A 106 0.90 20.22 -24.30
C TRP A 106 1.58 21.45 -24.92
N GLY A 107 2.85 21.31 -25.31
CA GLY A 107 3.62 22.36 -25.99
C GLY A 107 3.97 23.55 -25.11
N THR A 108 4.01 23.33 -23.79
CA THR A 108 4.45 24.30 -22.80
C THR A 108 5.93 24.07 -22.45
N SER A 109 6.55 25.03 -21.77
CA SER A 109 7.99 24.97 -21.45
C SER A 109 8.20 25.31 -20.00
N ALA A 110 9.09 24.56 -19.35
CA ALA A 110 9.56 24.85 -18.00
C ALA A 110 10.11 26.28 -17.91
N SER A 111 9.78 26.96 -16.81
CA SER A 111 10.37 28.25 -16.46
C SER A 111 11.87 28.13 -16.20
N SER A 112 12.59 29.25 -16.10
CA SER A 112 14.01 29.21 -15.75
C SER A 112 14.28 28.60 -14.37
N ALA A 113 13.35 28.78 -13.41
CA ALA A 113 13.45 28.19 -12.07
C ALA A 113 13.24 26.68 -12.11
N GLN A 114 12.20 26.22 -12.80
CA GLN A 114 11.91 24.79 -12.99
C GLN A 114 13.06 24.08 -13.71
N ASN A 115 13.62 24.68 -14.77
CA ASN A 115 14.78 24.11 -15.45
C ASN A 115 16.00 24.01 -14.53
N ALA A 116 16.24 24.99 -13.65
CA ALA A 116 17.38 24.94 -12.74
C ALA A 116 17.28 23.73 -11.79
N ILE A 117 16.09 23.47 -11.25
CA ILE A 117 15.81 22.30 -10.40
C ILE A 117 16.00 21.00 -11.20
N LEU A 118 15.29 20.87 -12.31
CA LEU A 118 15.25 19.61 -13.07
C LEU A 118 16.59 19.28 -13.74
N SER A 119 17.41 20.29 -14.11
CA SER A 119 18.73 20.05 -14.71
C SER A 119 19.67 19.28 -13.79
N GLU A 120 19.55 19.44 -12.47
CA GLU A 120 20.35 18.69 -11.50
C GLU A 120 19.92 17.22 -11.39
N ILE A 121 18.68 16.92 -11.78
CA ILE A 121 18.04 15.60 -11.68
C ILE A 121 18.21 14.82 -12.99
N THR A 122 17.86 15.44 -14.13
CA THR A 122 17.82 14.81 -15.45
C THR A 122 19.14 14.91 -16.22
N GLY A 123 19.99 15.88 -15.85
CA GLY A 123 21.18 16.26 -16.61
C GLY A 123 20.87 17.04 -17.89
N GLN A 124 19.61 17.42 -18.14
CA GLN A 124 19.17 18.18 -19.32
C GLN A 124 18.92 19.64 -18.98
N SER A 125 19.22 20.55 -19.91
CA SER A 125 19.08 21.99 -19.67
C SER A 125 17.69 22.57 -19.97
N VAL A 126 16.80 21.77 -20.56
CA VAL A 126 15.53 22.22 -21.11
C VAL A 126 14.47 21.14 -20.88
N HIS A 127 13.31 21.56 -20.36
CA HIS A 127 12.18 20.69 -20.10
C HIS A 127 10.87 21.21 -20.71
N ARG A 128 9.91 20.32 -20.98
CA ARG A 128 8.59 20.63 -21.51
C ARG A 128 7.50 20.11 -20.59
N ASP A 129 6.31 20.66 -20.80
CA ASP A 129 5.09 20.19 -20.17
C ASP A 129 5.22 19.99 -18.64
N PRO A 130 5.71 21.02 -17.92
CA PRO A 130 5.86 20.95 -16.48
C PRO A 130 4.49 20.97 -15.79
N VAL A 131 4.32 20.09 -14.81
CA VAL A 131 3.27 20.16 -13.81
C VAL A 131 3.91 20.32 -12.43
N GLU A 132 3.43 21.30 -11.68
CA GLU A 132 4.00 21.71 -10.41
C GLU A 132 2.92 21.97 -9.36
N LEU A 133 2.97 21.24 -8.24
CA LEU A 133 2.12 21.49 -7.07
C LEU A 133 2.97 21.96 -5.90
N ASN A 134 2.63 23.14 -5.39
CA ASN A 134 3.23 23.73 -4.20
C ASN A 134 2.24 23.63 -3.03
N ILE A 135 2.70 23.16 -1.87
CA ILE A 135 1.93 23.03 -0.64
C ILE A 135 2.70 23.75 0.48
N THR A 136 2.04 24.62 1.23
CA THR A 136 2.59 25.21 2.46
C THR A 136 1.93 24.57 3.67
N PHE A 137 2.71 24.12 4.65
CA PHE A 137 2.20 23.38 5.79
C PHE A 137 2.97 23.66 7.10
N ASP A 138 2.29 23.44 8.21
CA ASP A 138 2.84 23.45 9.55
C ASP A 138 2.95 22.01 10.07
N VAL A 139 3.91 21.77 10.95
CA VAL A 139 4.23 20.46 11.53
C VAL A 139 3.99 20.51 13.03
N ASP A 140 3.31 19.49 13.57
CA ASP A 140 3.07 19.39 15.00
C ASP A 140 4.38 19.21 15.80
N SER A 141 4.33 19.56 17.09
CA SER A 141 5.53 19.57 17.96
C SER A 141 6.12 18.18 18.27
N ASN A 142 5.41 17.12 17.94
CA ASN A 142 5.80 15.72 18.15
C ASN A 142 6.17 15.00 16.84
N VAL A 143 6.18 15.69 15.70
CA VAL A 143 6.50 15.11 14.39
C VAL A 143 7.91 15.55 14.00
N ASP A 144 8.82 14.58 13.83
CA ASP A 144 10.20 14.83 13.37
C ASP A 144 10.51 14.21 12.00
N THR A 145 9.57 13.42 11.47
CA THR A 145 9.67 12.75 10.18
C THR A 145 8.31 12.76 9.51
N ILE A 146 8.32 12.93 8.20
CA ILE A 146 7.15 12.82 7.34
C ILE A 146 7.50 11.92 6.16
N SER A 147 6.50 11.20 5.68
CA SER A 147 6.68 10.16 4.69
C SER A 147 5.69 10.31 3.53
N PHE A 148 6.10 9.84 2.36
CA PHE A 148 5.28 9.76 1.15
C PHE A 148 5.48 8.40 0.49
N VAL A 149 4.46 7.97 -0.23
CA VAL A 149 4.54 6.81 -1.13
C VAL A 149 4.33 7.27 -2.56
N ALA A 150 5.10 6.71 -3.49
CA ALA A 150 4.95 7.01 -4.91
C ALA A 150 5.19 5.80 -5.82
N ALA A 151 4.58 5.83 -7.00
CA ALA A 151 4.95 4.97 -8.12
C ALA A 151 5.28 5.85 -9.33
N PHE A 152 6.46 5.66 -9.91
CA PHE A 152 6.98 6.49 -11.02
C PHE A 152 7.21 5.62 -12.25
N GLY A 153 6.67 6.01 -13.39
CA GLY A 153 6.80 5.27 -14.65
C GLY A 153 6.77 6.15 -15.87
N SER A 154 7.16 5.59 -17.02
CA SER A 154 7.33 6.37 -18.25
C SER A 154 7.14 5.50 -19.50
N GLU A 155 6.64 6.15 -20.55
CA GLU A 155 6.59 5.66 -21.93
C GLU A 155 7.95 5.78 -22.64
N GLU A 156 8.93 6.46 -22.03
CA GLU A 156 10.28 6.57 -22.60
C GLU A 156 11.12 5.30 -22.42
N TYR A 157 10.70 4.41 -21.53
CA TYR A 157 11.40 3.17 -21.25
C TYR A 157 11.00 2.05 -22.21
N PRO A 158 11.92 1.19 -22.67
CA PRO A 158 13.37 1.23 -22.44
C PRO A 158 14.16 2.04 -23.47
N GLU A 159 13.51 2.53 -24.54
CA GLU A 159 14.18 3.05 -25.74
C GLU A 159 15.08 4.27 -25.48
N TYR A 160 14.71 5.11 -24.51
CA TYR A 160 15.34 6.41 -24.28
C TYR A 160 16.17 6.48 -22.99
N VAL A 161 16.38 5.34 -22.33
CA VAL A 161 17.36 5.24 -21.24
C VAL A 161 18.75 5.66 -21.75
N SER A 162 19.46 6.45 -20.95
CA SER A 162 20.76 7.05 -21.23
C SER A 162 20.77 7.99 -22.44
N SER A 163 19.65 8.65 -22.73
CA SER A 163 19.51 9.60 -23.84
C SER A 163 19.42 11.06 -23.37
N SER A 164 18.98 11.96 -24.25
CA SER A 164 18.63 13.35 -23.90
C SER A 164 17.18 13.51 -23.44
N PHE A 165 16.37 12.46 -23.55
CA PHE A 165 14.97 12.39 -23.14
C PHE A 165 14.99 11.52 -21.88
N VAL A 166 15.37 12.15 -20.77
CA VAL A 166 15.49 11.51 -19.47
C VAL A 166 14.60 12.28 -18.54
N ASP A 167 13.34 11.89 -18.51
CA ASP A 167 12.36 12.55 -17.67
C ASP A 167 12.70 12.36 -16.19
N GLY A 168 12.30 13.34 -15.38
CA GLY A 168 12.65 13.37 -13.98
C GLY A 168 11.60 14.04 -13.11
N PHE A 169 11.56 13.59 -11.86
CA PHE A 169 10.68 14.10 -10.83
C PHE A 169 11.49 14.75 -9.72
N ALA A 170 11.05 15.92 -9.27
CA ALA A 170 11.57 16.60 -8.10
C ALA A 170 10.51 16.65 -6.99
N LEU A 171 10.95 16.39 -5.75
CA LEU A 171 10.19 16.64 -4.54
C LEU A 171 11.06 17.53 -3.65
N LEU A 172 10.71 18.79 -3.50
CA LEU A 172 11.48 19.74 -2.73
C LEU A 172 10.80 20.01 -1.39
N LEU A 173 11.54 19.85 -0.29
CA LEU A 173 11.17 20.36 1.03
C LEU A 173 12.00 21.61 1.32
N ASN A 174 11.37 22.77 1.48
CA ASN A 174 12.06 24.02 1.78
C ASN A 174 13.24 24.31 0.81
N ASP A 175 12.96 24.17 -0.48
CA ASP A 175 13.89 24.33 -1.61
C ASP A 175 15.00 23.25 -1.73
N GLU A 176 15.03 22.23 -0.88
CA GLU A 176 15.96 21.10 -0.98
C GLU A 176 15.28 19.89 -1.61
N ASN A 177 15.83 19.36 -2.71
CA ASN A 177 15.30 18.14 -3.31
C ASN A 177 15.56 16.93 -2.40
N VAL A 178 14.48 16.27 -2.00
CA VAL A 178 14.44 15.08 -1.15
C VAL A 178 13.98 13.83 -1.92
N ALA A 179 13.62 13.97 -3.21
CA ALA A 179 13.33 12.81 -4.06
C ALA A 179 14.61 12.03 -4.41
N GLY A 180 14.63 10.76 -4.01
CA GLY A 180 15.56 9.77 -4.53
C GLY A 180 15.22 8.36 -4.06
N ALA A 181 15.71 7.35 -4.78
CA ALA A 181 15.51 5.95 -4.47
C ALA A 181 16.86 5.24 -4.30
N GLN A 182 16.92 4.25 -3.41
CA GLN A 182 18.09 3.39 -3.31
C GLN A 182 18.05 2.30 -4.38
N LEU A 183 19.21 1.69 -4.66
CA LEU A 183 19.29 0.57 -5.58
C LEU A 183 18.75 -0.73 -4.95
N SER A 184 18.36 -1.69 -5.79
CA SER A 184 18.06 -3.05 -5.36
C SER A 184 19.18 -3.64 -4.50
N GLY A 185 18.83 -4.15 -3.32
CA GLY A 185 19.76 -4.72 -2.34
C GLY A 185 20.57 -3.69 -1.53
N ALA A 186 20.26 -2.41 -1.63
CA ALA A 186 20.84 -1.37 -0.78
C ALA A 186 20.44 -1.55 0.69
N VAL A 187 21.24 -0.98 1.58
CA VAL A 187 20.97 -0.92 3.02
C VAL A 187 20.79 0.52 3.47
N ALA A 188 20.22 0.69 4.67
CA ALA A 188 20.03 2.02 5.27
C ALA A 188 21.34 2.83 5.28
N GLY A 189 21.29 4.03 4.69
CA GLY A 189 22.44 4.93 4.56
C GLY A 189 23.20 4.86 3.24
N ASP A 190 22.88 3.91 2.36
CA ASP A 190 23.40 3.92 0.99
C ASP A 190 22.88 5.14 0.18
N PRO A 191 23.65 5.63 -0.81
CA PRO A 191 23.28 6.80 -1.60
C PRO A 191 21.94 6.64 -2.32
N LEU A 192 21.16 7.73 -2.32
CA LEU A 192 19.96 7.85 -3.15
C LEU A 192 20.33 8.25 -4.57
N TYR A 193 19.64 7.65 -5.53
CA TYR A 193 19.70 7.98 -6.95
C TYR A 193 18.48 8.83 -7.35
N PRO A 194 18.62 9.75 -8.31
CA PRO A 194 17.52 10.59 -8.77
C PRO A 194 16.36 9.76 -9.33
N ILE A 195 15.12 10.24 -9.10
CA ILE A 195 13.91 9.66 -9.68
C ILE A 195 13.81 10.10 -11.13
N THR A 196 14.30 9.23 -12.01
CA THR A 196 14.35 9.43 -13.46
C THR A 196 14.24 8.09 -14.17
N ILE A 197 13.97 8.11 -15.48
CA ILE A 197 13.99 6.89 -16.30
C ILE A 197 15.38 6.23 -16.38
N ASN A 198 16.44 6.98 -16.02
CA ASN A 198 17.82 6.48 -15.96
C ASN A 198 18.15 5.70 -14.70
N HIS A 199 17.22 5.60 -13.75
CA HIS A 199 17.46 4.85 -12.53
C HIS A 199 17.73 3.37 -12.87
N PRO A 200 18.80 2.73 -12.35
CA PRO A 200 19.18 1.38 -12.75
C PRO A 200 18.13 0.29 -12.51
N ASP A 201 17.24 0.50 -11.55
CA ASP A 201 16.12 -0.40 -11.24
C ASP A 201 14.81 -0.09 -11.97
N PHE A 202 14.87 0.66 -13.08
CA PHE A 202 13.72 0.81 -13.97
C PHE A 202 13.46 -0.50 -14.72
N ALA A 203 12.22 -0.98 -14.69
CA ALA A 203 11.84 -2.28 -15.21
C ALA A 203 10.50 -2.24 -15.94
N ASN A 204 10.32 -3.16 -16.90
CA ASN A 204 9.01 -3.38 -17.50
C ASN A 204 8.10 -4.07 -16.47
N ILE A 205 7.12 -3.32 -15.96
CA ILE A 205 6.14 -3.79 -14.98
C ILE A 205 4.76 -3.39 -15.48
N SER A 206 3.93 -4.39 -15.77
CA SER A 206 2.54 -4.19 -16.16
C SER A 206 1.71 -3.65 -14.99
N GLY A 207 0.70 -2.85 -15.30
CA GLY A 207 -0.29 -2.38 -14.33
C GLY A 207 -1.17 -1.30 -14.92
N THR A 208 -0.54 -0.37 -15.64
CA THR A 208 -1.15 0.66 -16.46
C THR A 208 -0.60 0.58 -17.88
N GLU A 209 -0.94 1.58 -18.70
CA GLU A 209 -0.41 1.76 -20.05
C GLU A 209 1.10 2.03 -20.11
N LEU A 210 1.75 2.38 -19.00
CA LEU A 210 3.18 2.72 -18.96
C LEU A 210 4.07 1.57 -19.46
N ASP A 211 5.11 1.89 -20.23
CA ASP A 211 6.07 0.91 -20.74
C ASP A 211 7.02 0.37 -19.65
N GLY A 212 7.27 1.16 -18.61
CA GLY A 212 8.03 0.72 -17.45
C GLY A 212 7.80 1.55 -16.19
N MET A 213 8.20 0.97 -15.05
CA MET A 213 8.14 1.58 -13.73
C MET A 213 9.52 1.52 -13.06
N LEU A 214 9.82 2.51 -12.22
CA LEU A 214 10.93 2.44 -11.30
C LEU A 214 10.60 1.47 -10.16
N ALA A 215 11.37 0.38 -10.03
CA ALA A 215 11.07 -0.68 -9.08
C ALA A 215 12.31 -1.27 -8.40
N PRO A 216 12.91 -0.55 -7.43
CA PRO A 216 13.93 -1.14 -6.55
C PRO A 216 13.41 -2.43 -5.90
N ASN A 217 14.24 -3.47 -5.89
CA ASN A 217 13.89 -4.83 -5.46
C ASN A 217 12.71 -5.47 -6.22
N GLY A 218 12.37 -4.96 -7.41
CA GLY A 218 11.23 -5.42 -8.19
C GLY A 218 9.88 -4.91 -7.71
N ILE A 219 9.85 -3.98 -6.74
CA ILE A 219 8.63 -3.39 -6.18
C ILE A 219 8.45 -1.98 -6.77
N PRO A 220 7.42 -1.71 -7.58
CA PRO A 220 7.18 -0.42 -8.25
C PRO A 220 6.62 0.65 -7.29
N LEU A 221 7.18 0.71 -6.08
CA LEU A 221 6.69 1.55 -5.00
C LEU A 221 7.89 2.16 -4.27
N LEU A 222 7.85 3.48 -4.12
CA LEU A 222 8.90 4.30 -3.53
C LEU A 222 8.39 4.87 -2.22
N ARG A 223 9.25 4.90 -1.21
CA ARG A 223 9.01 5.57 0.06
C ARG A 223 10.05 6.65 0.27
N PHE A 224 9.60 7.85 0.60
CA PHE A 224 10.47 8.96 0.95
C PHE A 224 10.26 9.28 2.43
N ASP A 225 11.26 9.06 3.28
CA ASP A 225 11.24 9.45 4.68
C ASP A 225 12.08 10.71 4.86
N ILE A 226 11.43 11.81 5.23
CA ILE A 226 12.02 13.14 5.19
C ILE A 226 12.01 13.74 6.61
N PRO A 227 13.19 14.01 7.20
CA PRO A 227 13.27 14.69 8.48
C PRO A 227 12.68 16.10 8.41
N VAL A 228 11.87 16.46 9.40
CA VAL A 228 11.32 17.80 9.60
C VAL A 228 11.66 18.32 10.98
N THR A 229 11.65 19.63 11.14
CA THR A 229 11.81 20.24 12.47
C THR A 229 10.47 20.19 13.21
N PRO A 230 10.38 19.57 14.40
CA PRO A 230 9.13 19.53 15.15
C PRO A 230 8.62 20.93 15.49
N GLY A 231 7.31 21.17 15.29
CA GLY A 231 6.70 22.47 15.56
C GLY A 231 7.05 23.57 14.55
N SER A 232 7.71 23.23 13.43
CA SER A 232 8.02 24.19 12.37
C SER A 232 6.75 24.64 11.65
N THR A 233 6.77 25.88 11.14
CA THR A 233 5.63 26.50 10.46
C THR A 233 6.07 27.11 9.14
N GLY A 234 5.16 27.15 8.17
CA GLY A 234 5.44 27.68 6.83
C GLY A 234 6.45 26.86 6.03
N ASN A 235 6.52 25.55 6.28
CA ASN A 235 7.30 24.66 5.44
C ASN A 235 6.65 24.55 4.06
N THR A 236 7.46 24.30 3.04
CA THR A 236 7.00 24.20 1.65
C THR A 236 7.36 22.87 1.05
N PHE A 237 6.38 22.21 0.43
CA PHE A 237 6.58 21.11 -0.49
C PHE A 237 6.34 21.56 -1.92
N THR A 238 7.27 21.23 -2.81
CA THR A 238 7.11 21.42 -4.26
C THR A 238 7.29 20.08 -4.95
N MET A 239 6.24 19.61 -5.63
CA MET A 239 6.30 18.46 -6.53
C MET A 239 6.37 18.97 -7.96
N LEU A 240 7.38 18.59 -8.73
CA LEU A 240 7.60 19.05 -10.09
C LEU A 240 7.96 17.87 -10.99
N LEU A 241 7.19 17.68 -12.06
CA LEU A 241 7.41 16.69 -13.11
C LEU A 241 7.42 17.38 -14.47
N ALA A 242 8.32 17.01 -15.37
CA ALA A 242 8.41 17.57 -16.71
C ALA A 242 9.17 16.64 -17.66
N ASP A 243 8.84 16.71 -18.95
CA ASP A 243 9.57 16.00 -20.01
C ASP A 243 10.93 16.64 -20.22
N ALA A 244 11.94 15.83 -20.50
CA ALA A 244 13.28 16.28 -20.80
C ALA A 244 13.49 16.44 -22.31
N SER A 245 14.01 17.59 -22.72
CA SER A 245 14.34 17.97 -24.11
C SER A 245 13.17 18.15 -25.09
N ASP A 246 12.21 17.24 -25.15
CA ASP A 246 11.01 17.35 -25.99
C ASP A 246 9.72 17.16 -25.18
N SER A 247 8.60 16.93 -25.87
CA SER A 247 7.25 16.84 -25.29
C SER A 247 6.53 15.57 -25.77
N ALA A 248 7.29 14.53 -26.12
CA ALA A 248 6.77 13.31 -26.70
C ALA A 248 7.20 12.14 -25.84
N TYR A 249 6.31 11.15 -25.71
CA TYR A 249 6.38 10.13 -24.66
C TYR A 249 6.24 10.78 -23.30
N ASP A 250 5.30 10.31 -22.51
CA ASP A 250 4.99 11.00 -21.28
C ASP A 250 5.41 10.14 -20.07
N THR A 251 5.73 10.85 -19.00
CA THR A 251 6.10 10.28 -17.71
C THR A 251 5.02 10.58 -16.70
N THR A 252 4.75 9.63 -15.82
CA THR A 252 3.66 9.69 -14.84
C THR A 252 4.17 9.32 -13.45
N ILE A 253 3.70 10.04 -12.44
CA ILE A 253 3.92 9.72 -11.04
C ILE A 253 2.58 9.71 -10.27
N TYR A 254 2.35 8.62 -9.56
CA TYR A 254 1.30 8.48 -8.55
C TYR A 254 1.90 8.79 -7.19
N LEU A 255 1.21 9.59 -6.38
CA LEU A 255 1.64 9.97 -5.04
C LEU A 255 0.47 9.77 -4.07
N SER A 256 0.75 9.12 -2.94
CA SER A 256 -0.24 8.88 -1.90
C SER A 256 0.39 9.00 -0.52
N SER A 257 -0.49 9.00 0.48
CA SER A 257 -0.10 8.73 1.87
C SER A 257 0.93 9.73 2.41
N PHE A 258 0.70 11.03 2.25
CA PHE A 258 1.57 12.04 2.83
C PHE A 258 1.24 12.28 4.31
N GLY A 259 2.19 12.04 5.21
CA GLY A 259 1.99 12.32 6.63
C GLY A 259 3.08 11.79 7.55
N ASN A 260 2.92 11.99 8.86
CA ASN A 260 3.70 11.27 9.87
C ASN A 260 3.18 9.82 10.00
N PHE A 261 4.00 8.84 9.61
CA PHE A 261 3.66 7.42 9.72
C PHE A 261 3.71 6.90 11.16
N GLU A 262 4.31 7.65 12.09
CA GLU A 262 4.26 7.32 13.52
C GLU A 262 2.94 7.76 14.18
N SER A 263 1.97 8.27 13.42
CA SER A 263 0.63 8.58 13.92
C SER A 263 -0.19 7.28 14.03
N GLU A 264 -0.92 7.08 15.13
CA GLU A 264 -1.86 5.97 15.29
C GLU A 264 -3.30 6.47 14.99
N SER A 265 -3.54 6.95 13.77
CA SER A 265 -4.86 7.53 13.42
C SER A 265 -5.86 6.49 12.91
N GLY A 266 -5.39 5.34 12.45
CA GLY A 266 -6.17 4.34 11.72
C GLY A 266 -6.56 4.75 10.30
N SER A 267 -6.16 5.93 9.83
CA SER A 267 -6.60 6.48 8.54
C SER A 267 -5.84 5.95 7.33
N SER A 268 -4.75 5.20 7.54
CA SER A 268 -3.88 4.66 6.50
C SER A 268 -3.19 3.41 7.02
N GLU A 269 -2.77 2.51 6.13
CA GLU A 269 -1.96 1.34 6.49
C GLU A 269 -0.63 1.74 7.13
N PHE A 270 -0.15 2.96 6.85
CA PHE A 270 1.08 3.49 7.43
C PHE A 270 0.87 4.18 8.77
N THR A 271 -0.37 4.33 9.21
CA THR A 271 -0.74 4.93 10.51
C THR A 271 -1.82 4.08 11.22
N PRO A 272 -1.63 2.75 11.38
CA PRO A 272 -2.69 1.89 11.89
C PRO A 272 -2.93 2.08 13.39
N LEU A 273 -4.11 1.68 13.85
CA LEU A 273 -4.41 1.61 15.28
C LEU A 273 -3.74 0.38 15.88
N MET A 274 -3.09 0.58 17.02
CA MET A 274 -2.51 -0.49 17.84
C MET A 274 -3.55 -1.09 18.80
N PRO A 275 -3.31 -2.30 19.36
CA PRO A 275 -4.19 -2.89 20.38
C PRO A 275 -4.34 -1.96 21.58
N ASP A 276 -5.53 -1.95 22.21
CA ASP A 276 -5.86 -1.07 23.33
C ASP A 276 -4.80 -1.17 24.44
N PRO A 277 -4.05 -0.09 24.73
CA PRO A 277 -2.94 -0.15 25.68
C PRO A 277 -3.41 -0.47 27.11
N SER A 278 -4.69 -0.25 27.42
CA SER A 278 -5.28 -0.58 28.71
C SER A 278 -5.71 -2.04 28.83
N ASN A 279 -6.00 -2.70 27.71
CA ASN A 279 -6.41 -4.09 27.64
C ASN A 279 -6.05 -4.71 26.27
N PRO A 280 -4.76 -4.95 26.00
CA PRO A 280 -4.28 -5.26 24.64
C PRO A 280 -4.69 -6.65 24.16
N THR A 281 -4.97 -7.57 25.08
CA THR A 281 -5.41 -8.94 24.78
C THR A 281 -6.60 -9.35 25.64
N ASP A 282 -7.52 -10.11 25.04
CA ASP A 282 -8.64 -10.72 25.75
C ASP A 282 -8.21 -12.00 26.50
N ALA A 283 -9.16 -12.62 27.23
CA ALA A 283 -8.88 -13.83 28.01
C ALA A 283 -8.48 -15.06 27.16
N ASN A 284 -8.68 -15.00 25.84
CA ASN A 284 -8.37 -16.06 24.89
C ASN A 284 -7.11 -15.74 24.06
N GLY A 285 -6.45 -14.61 24.31
CA GLY A 285 -5.26 -14.17 23.57
C GLY A 285 -5.58 -13.47 22.24
N GLY A 286 -6.82 -13.04 22.02
CA GLY A 286 -7.18 -12.18 20.88
C GLY A 286 -6.84 -10.73 21.18
N PHE A 287 -6.28 -10.02 20.21
CA PHE A 287 -5.97 -8.59 20.32
C PHE A 287 -7.25 -7.76 20.28
N VAL A 288 -7.33 -6.76 21.16
CA VAL A 288 -8.53 -5.92 21.30
C VAL A 288 -8.24 -4.53 20.78
N PHE A 289 -9.01 -4.06 19.80
CA PHE A 289 -8.92 -2.73 19.24
C PHE A 289 -10.15 -1.92 19.60
N VAL A 290 -9.93 -0.69 20.09
CA VAL A 290 -10.98 0.31 20.28
C VAL A 290 -10.91 1.28 19.13
N LEU A 291 -11.97 1.33 18.33
CA LEU A 291 -12.01 2.20 17.16
C LEU A 291 -12.51 3.60 17.55
N PRO A 292 -12.12 4.65 16.80
CA PRO A 292 -12.83 5.92 16.82
C PRO A 292 -14.30 5.76 16.40
N GLU A 293 -15.08 6.83 16.44
CA GLU A 293 -16.40 6.81 15.82
C GLU A 293 -16.23 6.53 14.32
N VAL A 294 -16.81 5.42 13.87
CA VAL A 294 -16.65 4.92 12.50
C VAL A 294 -17.77 5.48 11.64
N GLU A 295 -17.44 5.97 10.45
CA GLU A 295 -18.42 6.29 9.40
C GLU A 295 -18.69 5.08 8.51
N ALA A 296 -19.89 5.03 7.90
CA ALA A 296 -20.26 3.88 7.06
C ALA A 296 -19.34 3.76 5.83
N ASN A 297 -18.74 2.60 5.64
CA ASN A 297 -17.75 2.25 4.61
C ASN A 297 -16.41 2.98 4.72
N GLU A 298 -16.12 3.64 5.85
CA GLU A 298 -14.79 4.14 6.15
C GLU A 298 -13.84 2.97 6.43
N THR A 299 -12.69 2.95 5.76
CA THR A 299 -11.62 1.98 6.04
C THR A 299 -10.83 2.44 7.26
N ILE A 300 -10.78 1.60 8.30
CA ILE A 300 -9.92 1.78 9.47
C ILE A 300 -8.83 0.71 9.45
N TRP A 301 -7.58 1.16 9.54
CA TRP A 301 -6.42 0.29 9.56
C TRP A 301 -6.04 -0.07 10.99
N ILE A 302 -5.85 -1.36 11.22
CA ILE A 302 -5.47 -1.95 12.52
C ILE A 302 -4.27 -2.87 12.33
N ASP A 303 -3.43 -2.99 13.36
CA ASP A 303 -2.23 -3.83 13.31
C ASP A 303 -2.03 -4.59 14.64
N PRO A 304 -1.97 -5.94 14.64
CA PRO A 304 -1.64 -6.75 15.81
C PRO A 304 -0.18 -7.25 15.81
N ASP A 305 0.19 -8.07 16.81
CA ASP A 305 1.39 -8.92 16.68
C ASP A 305 1.20 -10.04 15.63
N VAL A 306 2.30 -10.46 14.97
CA VAL A 306 2.30 -11.39 13.81
C VAL A 306 1.78 -12.82 14.10
N SER A 307 1.06 -13.37 13.11
CA SER A 307 0.69 -14.79 13.00
C SER A 307 0.59 -15.23 11.53
N THR A 308 0.37 -16.52 11.26
CA THR A 308 0.17 -17.04 9.88
C THR A 308 -1.25 -16.80 9.33
N GLY A 309 -2.10 -16.19 10.15
CA GLY A 309 -3.43 -15.72 9.79
C GLY A 309 -4.15 -15.16 11.01
N TYR A 310 -5.31 -14.54 10.79
CA TYR A 310 -6.12 -13.97 11.87
C TYR A 310 -7.60 -14.12 11.60
N THR A 311 -8.37 -14.35 12.66
CA THR A 311 -9.83 -14.20 12.63
C THR A 311 -10.23 -12.88 13.25
N TYR A 312 -10.90 -12.04 12.47
CA TYR A 312 -11.42 -10.74 12.87
C TYR A 312 -12.87 -10.91 13.31
N THR A 313 -13.22 -10.34 14.46
CA THR A 313 -14.59 -10.35 15.01
C THR A 313 -15.00 -8.94 15.39
N ALA A 314 -16.09 -8.45 14.80
CA ALA A 314 -16.67 -7.17 15.15
C ALA A 314 -17.36 -7.25 16.52
N THR A 315 -17.14 -6.23 17.35
CA THR A 315 -17.79 -6.08 18.65
C THR A 315 -18.75 -4.88 18.65
N GLY A 316 -19.55 -4.71 19.71
CA GLY A 316 -20.53 -3.61 19.78
C GLY A 316 -21.70 -3.73 18.79
N GLY A 317 -21.85 -4.89 18.14
CA GLY A 317 -22.90 -5.12 17.14
C GLY A 317 -22.57 -4.61 15.74
N GLY A 318 -21.31 -4.22 15.47
CA GLY A 318 -20.84 -3.85 14.14
C GLY A 318 -20.84 -5.04 13.17
N LEU A 319 -20.95 -4.73 11.88
CA LEU A 319 -20.80 -5.70 10.79
C LEU A 319 -19.86 -5.12 9.75
N PHE A 320 -18.83 -5.89 9.38
CA PHE A 320 -17.84 -5.53 8.39
C PHE A 320 -18.46 -5.44 7.00
N ALA A 321 -18.15 -4.37 6.27
CA ALA A 321 -18.55 -4.17 4.88
C ALA A 321 -17.43 -4.57 3.89
N SER A 322 -16.17 -4.36 4.25
CA SER A 322 -15.01 -4.79 3.46
C SER A 322 -13.79 -5.09 4.32
N VAL A 323 -12.82 -5.73 3.69
CA VAL A 323 -11.45 -5.95 4.18
C VAL A 323 -10.46 -5.52 3.10
N THR A 324 -9.36 -4.90 3.51
CA THR A 324 -8.28 -4.44 2.62
C THR A 324 -6.96 -5.05 3.07
N ALA A 325 -6.25 -5.67 2.13
CA ALA A 325 -4.92 -6.23 2.35
C ALA A 325 -3.85 -5.12 2.47
N PRO A 326 -2.78 -5.34 3.25
CA PRO A 326 -1.62 -4.44 3.24
C PRO A 326 -0.96 -4.42 1.86
N THR A 327 -0.28 -3.31 1.55
CA THR A 327 0.52 -3.19 0.33
C THR A 327 1.87 -3.90 0.47
N LEU A 328 2.55 -4.11 -0.66
CA LEU A 328 3.88 -4.72 -0.71
C LEU A 328 4.97 -3.87 -0.01
N LEU A 329 4.69 -2.59 0.27
CA LEU A 329 5.57 -1.77 1.11
C LEU A 329 5.45 -2.11 2.60
N SER A 330 4.23 -2.38 3.07
CA SER A 330 3.97 -2.72 4.48
C SER A 330 4.29 -4.18 4.76
N VAL A 331 3.77 -5.08 3.91
CA VAL A 331 4.01 -6.52 3.99
C VAL A 331 4.31 -7.00 2.58
N ASN A 332 5.57 -7.35 2.32
CA ASN A 332 6.02 -7.79 0.99
C ASN A 332 5.61 -9.24 0.69
N ASP A 333 4.31 -9.50 0.71
CA ASP A 333 3.71 -10.79 0.46
C ASP A 333 3.21 -10.88 -1.00
N GLY A 334 4.06 -11.46 -1.86
CA GLY A 334 3.88 -11.38 -3.31
C GLY A 334 2.83 -12.33 -3.88
N ASP A 335 2.46 -13.41 -3.18
CA ASP A 335 1.39 -14.33 -3.60
C ASP A 335 0.03 -14.01 -2.98
N GLY A 336 -0.02 -13.04 -2.06
CA GLY A 336 -1.24 -12.46 -1.52
C GLY A 336 -1.88 -13.30 -0.42
N TYR A 337 -3.17 -13.08 -0.19
CA TYR A 337 -3.90 -13.60 0.96
C TYR A 337 -5.17 -14.34 0.55
N GLU A 338 -5.75 -15.07 1.50
CA GLU A 338 -7.06 -15.70 1.38
C GLU A 338 -8.01 -15.19 2.46
N VAL A 339 -9.17 -14.68 2.05
CA VAL A 339 -10.25 -14.27 2.96
C VAL A 339 -11.27 -15.40 3.06
N VAL A 340 -11.49 -15.91 4.27
CA VAL A 340 -12.49 -16.94 4.59
C VAL A 340 -13.60 -16.34 5.43
N PHE A 341 -14.86 -16.49 5.00
CA PHE A 341 -16.01 -15.95 5.73
C PHE A 341 -17.26 -16.83 5.55
N ILE A 342 -18.28 -16.60 6.38
CA ILE A 342 -19.57 -17.27 6.27
C ILE A 342 -20.54 -16.36 5.51
N ASN A 343 -21.06 -16.83 4.38
CA ASN A 343 -21.99 -16.08 3.54
C ASN A 343 -23.42 -16.04 4.11
N GLU A 344 -24.35 -15.36 3.43
CA GLU A 344 -25.75 -15.22 3.85
C GLU A 344 -26.50 -16.56 4.00
N PHE A 345 -26.01 -17.62 3.36
CA PHE A 345 -26.58 -18.97 3.42
C PHE A 345 -25.97 -19.84 4.53
N GLY A 346 -25.03 -19.29 5.32
CA GLY A 346 -24.33 -20.05 6.35
C GLY A 346 -23.26 -21.00 5.80
N LEU A 347 -22.80 -20.77 4.57
CA LEU A 347 -21.74 -21.54 3.92
C LEU A 347 -20.42 -20.79 4.01
N GLU A 348 -19.33 -21.54 4.21
CA GLU A 348 -17.97 -21.01 4.15
C GLU A 348 -17.59 -20.72 2.69
N GLU A 349 -17.11 -19.51 2.45
CA GLU A 349 -16.53 -19.07 1.19
C GLU A 349 -15.09 -18.63 1.40
N THR A 350 -14.26 -18.84 0.36
CA THR A 350 -12.85 -18.46 0.34
C THR A 350 -12.60 -17.66 -0.93
N VAL A 351 -12.00 -16.48 -0.78
CA VAL A 351 -11.69 -15.56 -1.87
C VAL A 351 -10.23 -15.16 -1.79
N ALA A 352 -9.54 -15.15 -2.92
CA ALA A 352 -8.17 -14.65 -3.01
C ALA A 352 -8.17 -13.12 -2.92
N LEU A 353 -7.20 -12.55 -2.21
CA LEU A 353 -7.03 -11.13 -1.97
C LEU A 353 -5.57 -10.75 -2.24
N LEU A 354 -5.31 -9.99 -3.30
CA LEU A 354 -3.95 -9.54 -3.62
C LEU A 354 -3.49 -8.44 -2.66
N ALA A 355 -2.17 -8.23 -2.55
CA ALA A 355 -1.62 -7.13 -1.77
C ALA A 355 -2.21 -5.78 -2.22
N GLY A 356 -2.61 -4.94 -1.26
CA GLY A 356 -3.26 -3.64 -1.48
C GLY A 356 -4.71 -3.70 -1.97
N GLN A 357 -5.25 -4.89 -2.28
CA GLN A 357 -6.61 -5.05 -2.79
C GLN A 357 -7.66 -4.91 -1.68
N THR A 358 -8.83 -4.37 -2.01
CA THR A 358 -10.02 -4.39 -1.16
C THR A 358 -11.04 -5.43 -1.63
N PHE A 359 -11.52 -6.26 -0.71
CA PHE A 359 -12.66 -7.15 -0.92
C PHE A 359 -13.89 -6.64 -0.17
N THR A 360 -14.97 -6.36 -0.92
CA THR A 360 -16.28 -5.96 -0.37
C THR A 360 -17.17 -7.19 -0.22
N PHE A 361 -17.75 -7.37 0.98
CA PHE A 361 -18.71 -8.45 1.21
C PHE A 361 -20.07 -8.11 0.58
N ASP A 362 -20.65 -9.05 -0.17
CA ASP A 362 -22.01 -8.91 -0.73
C ASP A 362 -23.06 -8.66 0.38
N PHE A 363 -22.81 -9.25 1.55
CA PHE A 363 -23.58 -9.06 2.77
C PHE A 363 -22.63 -8.80 3.94
N PRO A 364 -22.89 -7.78 4.78
CA PRO A 364 -22.00 -7.48 5.90
C PRO A 364 -21.85 -8.65 6.87
N VAL A 365 -20.62 -8.95 7.26
CA VAL A 365 -20.28 -10.10 8.10
C VAL A 365 -19.85 -9.67 9.50
N SER A 366 -20.16 -10.46 10.52
CA SER A 366 -19.67 -10.20 11.89
C SER A 366 -18.25 -10.71 12.13
N SER A 367 -17.76 -11.62 11.27
CA SER A 367 -16.43 -12.21 11.37
C SER A 367 -15.95 -12.74 10.01
N PHE A 368 -14.63 -12.67 9.79
CA PHE A 368 -13.92 -13.27 8.67
C PHE A 368 -12.49 -13.64 9.12
N THR A 369 -11.79 -14.44 8.33
CA THR A 369 -10.40 -14.85 8.58
C THR A 369 -9.52 -14.49 7.40
N ILE A 370 -8.37 -13.85 7.64
CA ILE A 370 -7.28 -13.72 6.66
C ILE A 370 -6.27 -14.83 6.91
N GLN A 371 -5.88 -15.54 5.85
CA GLN A 371 -4.84 -16.57 5.85
C GLN A 371 -3.91 -16.36 4.65
N GLY A 372 -2.86 -17.17 4.56
CA GLY A 372 -1.93 -17.13 3.44
C GLY A 372 -0.71 -16.24 3.65
N ILE A 373 -0.54 -15.66 4.85
CA ILE A 373 0.64 -14.86 5.19
C ILE A 373 1.90 -15.73 5.00
N ASP A 374 2.81 -15.32 4.12
CA ASP A 374 3.99 -16.11 3.75
C ASP A 374 4.92 -16.33 4.97
N GLU A 375 5.03 -17.59 5.40
CA GLU A 375 5.90 -18.02 6.51
C GLU A 375 7.38 -17.68 6.26
N ASN A 376 7.79 -17.55 4.99
CA ASN A 376 9.17 -17.20 4.63
C ASN A 376 9.50 -15.74 4.89
N LEU A 377 8.50 -14.87 5.07
CA LEU A 377 8.71 -13.48 5.49
C LEU A 377 9.26 -13.41 6.91
N MET A 378 9.11 -14.48 7.71
CA MET A 378 9.58 -14.57 9.10
C MET A 378 9.20 -13.34 9.93
N LEU A 379 8.00 -12.81 9.67
CA LEU A 379 7.42 -11.70 10.41
C LEU A 379 7.49 -12.01 11.92
N ASP A 380 7.90 -11.03 12.74
CA ASP A 380 8.12 -11.25 14.17
C ASP A 380 6.77 -11.32 14.92
N PRO A 381 6.37 -12.48 15.49
CA PRO A 381 5.11 -12.67 16.23
C PRO A 381 5.02 -11.89 17.53
N THR A 382 6.03 -11.08 17.86
CA THR A 382 6.05 -10.19 19.01
C THR A 382 6.22 -8.72 18.62
N ASP A 383 6.28 -8.44 17.31
CA ASP A 383 6.22 -7.10 16.76
C ASP A 383 4.76 -6.71 16.49
N PRO A 384 4.19 -5.75 17.23
CA PRO A 384 2.80 -5.32 17.08
C PRO A 384 2.51 -4.53 15.79
N THR A 385 3.52 -4.33 14.94
CA THR A 385 3.44 -3.55 13.70
C THR A 385 3.65 -4.39 12.44
N ALA A 386 3.61 -5.71 12.57
CA ALA A 386 4.12 -6.58 11.53
C ALA A 386 3.04 -7.25 10.67
N PHE A 387 1.74 -6.98 10.90
CA PHE A 387 0.69 -7.30 9.92
C PHE A 387 -0.51 -6.34 9.94
N VAL A 388 -0.39 -5.21 9.24
CA VAL A 388 -1.47 -4.24 9.10
C VAL A 388 -2.64 -4.73 8.23
N THR A 389 -3.88 -4.39 8.58
CA THR A 389 -5.10 -4.75 7.84
C THR A 389 -6.14 -3.64 7.88
N GLY A 390 -6.75 -3.33 6.75
CA GLY A 390 -7.87 -2.39 6.66
C GLY A 390 -9.21 -3.08 6.83
N VAL A 391 -10.11 -2.52 7.63
CA VAL A 391 -11.49 -3.01 7.81
C VAL A 391 -12.48 -1.86 7.72
N SER A 392 -13.64 -2.08 7.09
CA SER A 392 -14.72 -1.09 7.07
C SER A 392 -16.01 -1.65 7.64
N PHE A 393 -16.92 -0.78 8.09
CA PHE A 393 -18.21 -1.16 8.67
C PHE A 393 -19.39 -0.71 7.81
N SER A 394 -20.43 -1.54 7.77
CA SER A 394 -21.64 -1.30 6.96
C SER A 394 -22.53 -0.15 7.45
N ALA A 395 -22.34 0.31 8.67
CA ALA A 395 -23.04 1.43 9.27
C ALA A 395 -22.10 2.21 10.17
N GLY A 396 -22.38 3.50 10.36
CA GLY A 396 -21.63 4.32 11.30
C GLY A 396 -22.00 4.04 12.76
N GLY A 397 -21.03 4.17 13.66
CA GLY A 397 -21.21 3.95 15.08
C GLY A 397 -19.91 3.70 15.85
N SER A 398 -20.04 3.40 17.14
CA SER A 398 -18.91 3.03 18.00
C SER A 398 -18.78 1.51 18.06
N TYR A 399 -17.70 0.99 17.47
CA TYR A 399 -17.40 -0.44 17.39
C TYR A 399 -16.00 -0.73 17.94
N GLY A 400 -15.68 -2.01 18.06
CA GLY A 400 -14.34 -2.50 18.34
C GLY A 400 -14.08 -3.76 17.54
N VAL A 401 -12.82 -4.14 17.40
CA VAL A 401 -12.42 -5.37 16.70
C VAL A 401 -11.64 -6.26 17.65
N VAL A 402 -11.95 -7.55 17.64
CA VAL A 402 -11.10 -8.57 18.26
C VAL A 402 -10.43 -9.36 17.15
N GLN A 403 -9.11 -9.39 17.14
CA GLN A 403 -8.31 -10.10 16.16
C GLN A 403 -7.63 -11.30 16.84
N THR A 404 -8.02 -12.51 16.46
CA THR A 404 -7.52 -13.74 17.08
C THR A 404 -6.50 -14.42 16.16
N PRO A 405 -5.24 -14.62 16.59
CA PRO A 405 -4.21 -15.30 15.82
C PRO A 405 -4.60 -16.74 15.42
N VAL A 406 -4.39 -17.10 14.16
CA VAL A 406 -4.48 -18.47 13.66
C VAL A 406 -3.07 -19.05 13.69
N THR A 407 -2.78 -19.89 14.70
CA THR A 407 -1.47 -20.54 14.80
C THR A 407 -1.48 -21.89 14.10
N THR A 408 -0.71 -22.02 13.02
CA THR A 408 -0.33 -23.32 12.47
C THR A 408 0.79 -23.89 13.34
N THR A 409 0.49 -24.86 14.19
CA THR A 409 1.56 -25.66 14.80
C THR A 409 2.16 -26.51 13.69
N VAL A 410 3.32 -26.15 13.16
CA VAL A 410 4.04 -27.03 12.24
C VAL A 410 4.28 -28.34 12.99
N GLY A 411 3.57 -29.39 12.59
CA GLY A 411 3.63 -30.72 13.19
C GLY A 411 4.97 -31.41 12.91
N GLY A 412 6.07 -30.81 13.35
CA GLY A 412 7.33 -31.49 13.53
C GLY A 412 7.18 -32.41 14.73
N GLY A 413 6.99 -33.71 14.51
CA GLY A 413 7.04 -34.76 15.51
C GLY A 413 8.41 -34.94 16.17
N ILE A 414 9.04 -33.84 16.58
CA ILE A 414 10.22 -33.80 17.41
C ILE A 414 9.75 -33.21 18.73
N ASN A 415 9.51 -34.09 19.70
CA ASN A 415 9.43 -33.71 21.10
C ASN A 415 10.62 -32.79 21.38
N VAL A 416 10.38 -31.48 21.53
CA VAL A 416 11.38 -30.56 22.06
C VAL A 416 11.64 -31.04 23.48
N PRO A 417 12.82 -31.63 23.78
CA PRO A 417 13.08 -32.10 25.13
C PRO A 417 13.09 -30.88 26.04
N GLU A 418 12.35 -30.94 27.14
CA GLU A 418 12.40 -29.91 28.18
C GLU A 418 13.87 -29.57 28.48
N PRO A 419 14.21 -28.27 28.67
CA PRO A 419 15.58 -27.87 28.87
C PRO A 419 16.23 -28.70 29.98
N ALA A 420 17.46 -29.17 29.76
CA ALA A 420 18.21 -29.99 30.70
C ALA A 420 18.45 -29.30 32.08
N THR A 421 17.97 -28.07 32.27
CA THR A 421 17.99 -27.33 33.54
C THR A 421 17.23 -28.07 34.65
N LEU A 422 16.12 -28.75 34.37
CA LEU A 422 15.40 -29.56 35.37
C LEU A 422 16.19 -30.83 35.77
N ALA A 423 16.83 -31.48 34.81
CA ALA A 423 17.69 -32.63 35.06
C ALA A 423 18.97 -32.24 35.84
N MET A 424 19.56 -31.08 35.54
CA MET A 424 20.73 -30.54 36.24
C MET A 424 20.37 -30.05 37.66
N LEU A 425 19.20 -29.44 37.84
CA LEU A 425 18.70 -29.05 39.17
C LEU A 425 18.44 -30.28 40.05
N ALA A 426 17.84 -31.33 39.50
CA ALA A 426 17.64 -32.60 40.22
C ALA A 426 18.98 -33.27 40.59
N MET A 427 19.94 -33.30 39.67
CA MET A 427 21.28 -33.87 39.91
C MET A 427 22.07 -33.07 40.97
N SER A 428 21.95 -31.74 40.98
CA SER A 428 22.60 -30.90 42.00
C SER A 428 22.04 -31.15 43.40
N LEU A 429 20.72 -31.36 43.54
CA LEU A 429 20.07 -31.68 44.81
C LEU A 429 20.45 -33.08 45.34
N PHE A 430 20.72 -34.05 44.46
CA PHE A 430 21.27 -35.36 44.86
C PHE A 430 22.76 -35.29 45.24
N GLY A 431 23.55 -34.43 44.58
CA GLY A 431 24.97 -34.22 44.90
C GLY A 431 25.21 -33.69 46.32
N PHE A 432 24.36 -32.77 46.80
CA PHE A 432 24.46 -32.24 48.17
C PHE A 432 24.05 -33.24 49.26
N ARG A 433 23.33 -34.31 48.92
CA ARG A 433 22.90 -35.33 49.89
C ARG A 433 23.98 -36.39 50.16
N GLN A 434 24.99 -36.53 49.30
CA GLN A 434 26.12 -37.47 49.51
C GLN A 434 27.32 -36.87 50.26
N PHE A 435 27.41 -35.54 50.42
CA PHE A 435 28.53 -34.91 51.16
C PHE A 435 28.26 -34.65 52.65
N ARG A 436 27.13 -35.13 53.20
CA ARG A 436 26.80 -35.00 54.62
C ARG A 436 26.79 -36.35 55.35
N ARG A 437 27.90 -37.10 55.24
CA ARG A 437 28.27 -38.16 56.19
C ARG A 437 29.79 -38.25 56.33
N LYS A 438 30.34 -37.47 57.26
CA LYS A 438 31.33 -37.90 58.24
C LYS A 438 31.10 -37.11 59.52
#